data_AF-A0A368T482-F1
#
_entry.id   AF-A0A368T482-F1
#
_cell.length_a   1.000
_cell.length_b   1.000
_cell.length_c   1.000
_cell.angle_alpha   90.00
_cell.angle_beta   90.00
_cell.angle_gamma   90.00
#
_symmetry.space_group_name_H-M   'P 1'
#
loop_
_entity.id
_entity.type
_entity.pdbx_description
1 polymer ?
#
loop_
_entity_poly.entity_id
_entity_poly.type
_entity_poly.pdbx_seq_one_letter_code
_entity_poly.pdbx_strand_id
1 'polypeptide(L)' 'MTIRIAVLDDYQDIARRFGDWHRLPDGVELTVFTDHVDDPEALVARLAPFTVVCAMRERSPFPRAVLERLPELRL' A
#
# COMPACT_ATOMS: atom_id res chain seq x y z
N MET A 1 0.05 18.69 -0.71
CA MET A 1 0.77 17.47 -1.11
C MET A 1 -0.17 16.31 -0.86
N THR A 2 -0.39 15.45 -1.85
CA THR A 2 -1.32 14.32 -1.71
C THR A 2 -0.57 13.12 -1.13
N ILE A 3 -1.07 12.55 -0.02
CA ILE A 3 -0.56 11.32 0.58
C ILE A 3 -1.35 10.16 -0.02
N ARG A 4 -0.67 9.20 -0.64
CA ARG A 4 -1.32 8.02 -1.22
C ARG A 4 -1.03 6.80 -0.35
N ILE A 5 -2.09 6.14 0.09
CA ILE A 5 -2.05 4.92 0.91
C ILE A 5 -2.44 3.73 0.04
N ALA A 6 -1.59 2.70 0.00
CA ALA A 6 -1.91 1.40 -0.58
C ALA A 6 -2.22 0.40 0.54
N VAL A 7 -3.38 -0.26 0.50
CA VAL A 7 -3.67 -1.43 1.32
C VAL A 7 -3.46 -2.68 0.45
N LEU A 8 -2.58 -3.57 0.89
CA LEU A 8 -2.21 -4.79 0.15
C LEU A 8 -2.95 -6.02 0.66
N ASP A 9 -3.16 -6.98 -0.23
CA ASP A 9 -3.64 -8.33 0.09
C ASP A 9 -5.00 -8.37 0.82
N ASP A 10 -5.85 -7.36 0.60
CA ASP A 10 -7.20 -7.30 1.17
C ASP A 10 -8.19 -8.07 0.29
N TYR A 11 -8.01 -9.38 0.22
CA TYR A 11 -8.80 -10.27 -0.65
C TYR A 11 -10.32 -10.13 -0.51
N GLN A 12 -10.80 -9.69 0.65
CA GLN A 12 -12.23 -9.54 0.94
C GLN A 12 -12.75 -8.12 0.72
N ASP A 13 -11.89 -7.18 0.30
CA ASP A 13 -12.17 -5.74 0.17
C ASP A 13 -12.79 -5.14 1.45
N ILE A 14 -12.40 -5.67 2.62
CA ILE A 14 -12.99 -5.31 3.91
C ILE A 14 -12.38 -4.03 4.48
N ALA A 15 -11.16 -3.68 4.09
CA ALA A 15 -10.48 -2.48 4.53
C ALA A 15 -11.32 -1.24 4.23
N ARG A 16 -11.95 -1.16 3.05
CA ARG A 16 -12.85 -0.05 2.68
C ARG A 16 -14.02 0.13 3.63
N ARG A 17 -14.53 -0.98 4.19
CA ARG A 17 -15.73 -1.00 5.03
C ARG A 17 -15.42 -0.77 6.50
N PHE A 18 -14.34 -1.35 7.01
CA PHE A 18 -14.02 -1.34 8.45
C PHE A 18 -12.93 -0.33 8.82
N GLY A 19 -12.19 0.18 7.85
CA GLY A 19 -11.23 1.25 8.08
C GLY A 19 -11.93 2.60 8.26
N ASP A 20 -11.49 3.35 9.26
CA ASP A 20 -12.04 4.64 9.65
C ASP A 20 -11.46 5.78 8.78
N TRP A 21 -11.42 5.58 7.46
CA TRP A 21 -10.64 6.41 6.52
C TRP A 21 -11.12 7.86 6.45
N HIS A 22 -12.38 8.12 6.80
CA HIS A 22 -12.96 9.47 6.80
C HIS A 22 -12.34 10.40 7.85
N ARG A 23 -11.59 9.85 8.81
CA ARG A 23 -10.87 10.63 9.83
C ARG A 23 -9.49 11.08 9.39
N LEU A 24 -9.04 10.62 8.23
CA LEU A 24 -7.80 11.11 7.63
C LEU A 24 -7.99 12.56 7.18
N PRO A 25 -6.94 13.38 7.26
CA PRO A 25 -7.01 14.76 6.80
C PRO A 25 -7.24 14.83 5.28
N ASP A 26 -7.66 15.99 4.81
CA ASP A 26 -7.79 16.26 3.38
C ASP A 26 -6.47 16.01 2.63
N GLY A 27 -6.57 15.57 1.38
CA GLY A 27 -5.41 15.25 0.54
C GLY A 27 -4.81 13.86 0.80
N VAL A 28 -5.54 12.97 1.49
CA VAL A 28 -5.19 11.55 1.58
C VAL A 28 -6.05 10.72 0.61
N GLU A 29 -5.40 9.92 -0.23
CA GLU A 29 -6.05 9.02 -1.19
C GLU A 29 -5.78 7.56 -0.82
N LEU A 30 -6.82 6.74 -0.79
CA LEU A 30 -6.75 5.32 -0.46
C LEU A 30 -6.93 4.46 -1.71
N THR A 31 -6.00 3.54 -1.94
CA THR A 31 -6.15 2.43 -2.90
C THR A 31 -6.09 1.11 -2.17
N VAL A 32 -7.05 0.23 -2.40
CA VAL A 32 -7.09 -1.12 -1.84
C VAL A 32 -6.88 -2.12 -2.96
N PHE A 33 -5.89 -2.99 -2.79
CA PHE A 33 -5.58 -4.10 -3.67
C PHE A 33 -6.12 -5.38 -3.05
N THR A 34 -6.99 -6.05 -3.81
CA THR A 34 -7.67 -7.30 -3.39
C THR A 34 -7.00 -8.54 -3.97
N ASP A 35 -5.82 -8.36 -4.57
CA ASP A 35 -4.95 -9.37 -5.15
C ASP A 35 -3.58 -9.36 -4.48
N HIS A 36 -2.76 -10.36 -4.80
CA HIS A 36 -1.39 -10.49 -4.34
C HIS A 36 -0.39 -10.37 -5.49
N VAL A 37 0.75 -9.76 -5.20
CA VAL A 37 1.90 -9.68 -6.11
C VAL A 37 3.10 -10.26 -5.41
N ASP A 38 3.60 -11.35 -5.96
CA ASP A 38 4.79 -12.08 -5.50
C ASP A 38 6.07 -11.60 -6.19
N ASP A 39 5.97 -11.12 -7.43
CA ASP A 39 7.09 -10.60 -8.19
C ASP A 39 7.59 -9.23 -7.64
N PRO A 40 8.86 -9.11 -7.22
CA PRO A 40 9.40 -7.88 -6.66
C PRO A 40 9.38 -6.68 -7.62
N GLU A 41 9.54 -6.90 -8.94
CA GLU A 41 9.51 -5.83 -9.93
C GLU A 41 8.11 -5.25 -10.07
N ALA A 42 7.11 -6.12 -10.18
CA ALA A 42 5.70 -5.75 -10.22
C ALA A 42 5.27 -5.07 -8.91
N LEU A 43 5.77 -5.52 -7.75
CA LEU A 43 5.49 -4.90 -6.46
C LEU A 43 6.05 -3.47 -6.40
N VAL A 44 7.29 -3.27 -6.84
CA VAL A 44 7.90 -1.93 -6.93
C VAL A 44 7.12 -1.03 -7.87
N ALA A 45 6.78 -1.52 -9.07
CA ALA A 45 6.02 -0.74 -10.05
C ALA A 45 4.63 -0.34 -9.51
N ARG A 46 3.95 -1.25 -8.82
CA ARG A 46 2.66 -1.01 -8.18
C ARG A 46 2.76 0.03 -7.06
N LEU A 47 3.81 -0.04 -6.25
CA LEU A 47 3.98 0.79 -5.06
C LEU A 47 4.67 2.14 -5.31
N ALA A 48 5.32 2.32 -6.46
CA ALA A 48 6.04 3.54 -6.82
C ALA A 48 5.27 4.87 -6.60
N PRO A 49 3.94 4.97 -6.84
CA PRO A 49 3.22 6.23 -6.62
C PRO A 49 2.75 6.43 -5.16
N PHE A 50 2.96 5.46 -4.26
CA PHE A 50 2.44 5.47 -2.90
C PHE A 50 3.45 5.97 -1.89
N THR A 51 2.94 6.72 -0.91
CA THR A 51 3.73 7.27 0.21
C THR A 51 3.65 6.39 1.45
N VAL A 52 2.53 5.64 1.58
CA VAL A 52 2.22 4.79 2.72
C VAL A 52 1.74 3.43 2.24
N VAL A 53 2.16 2.36 2.91
CA VAL A 53 1.70 1.00 2.62
C VAL A 53 1.16 0.32 3.89
N CYS A 54 -0.12 -0.04 3.86
CA CYS A 54 -0.73 -0.93 4.83
C CYS A 54 -0.58 -2.38 4.34
N ALA A 55 0.49 -3.04 4.78
CA ALA A 55 0.69 -4.47 4.54
C ALA A 55 -0.23 -5.31 5.45
N MET A 56 -0.95 -6.27 4.86
CA MET A 56 -1.78 -7.19 5.64
C MET A 56 -0.99 -8.43 6.07
N ARG A 57 -0.70 -8.51 7.37
CA ARG A 57 0.04 -9.65 7.97
C ARG A 57 1.41 -9.82 7.29
N GLU A 58 1.92 -11.03 7.23
CA GLU A 58 3.18 -11.38 6.59
C GLU A 58 3.01 -11.81 5.12
N ARG A 59 1.97 -11.30 4.42
CA ARG A 59 1.59 -11.75 3.07
C ARG A 59 2.48 -11.20 1.96
N SER A 60 2.95 -9.96 2.11
CA SER A 60 3.83 -9.28 1.14
C SER A 60 5.21 -9.01 1.76
N PRO A 61 6.30 -9.61 1.23
CA PRO A 61 7.64 -9.35 1.75
C PRO A 61 8.19 -8.00 1.25
N PHE A 62 8.84 -7.26 2.15
CA PHE A 62 9.56 -6.01 1.84
C PHE A 62 11.07 -6.18 2.06
N PRO A 63 11.76 -6.99 1.22
CA PRO A 63 13.21 -7.09 1.31
C PRO A 63 13.85 -5.74 1.00
N ARG A 64 15.09 -5.55 1.47
CA ARG A 64 15.90 -4.34 1.22
C ARG A 64 15.85 -3.87 -0.25
N ALA A 65 15.99 -4.80 -1.19
CA ALA A 65 16.02 -4.50 -2.62
C ALA A 65 14.71 -3.89 -3.16
N VAL A 66 13.56 -4.18 -2.52
CA VAL A 66 12.28 -3.55 -2.85
C VAL A 66 12.21 -2.16 -2.22
N LEU A 67 12.54 -2.04 -0.93
CA LEU A 67 12.45 -0.78 -0.19
C LEU A 67 13.36 0.31 -0.77
N GLU A 68 14.58 -0.04 -1.17
CA GLU A 68 15.54 0.90 -1.77
C GLU A 68 15.05 1.51 -3.10
N ARG A 69 14.06 0.87 -3.73
CA ARG A 69 13.46 1.31 -5.00
C ARG A 69 12.14 2.07 -4.83
N LEU A 70 11.71 2.28 -3.58
CA LEU A 70 10.50 3.01 -3.23
C LEU A 70 10.87 4.27 -2.43
N PRO A 71 11.54 5.26 -3.04
CA PRO A 71 12.07 6.43 -2.33
C PRO A 71 10.97 7.33 -1.74
N GLU A 72 9.76 7.27 -2.29
CA GLU A 72 8.60 8.02 -1.77
C GLU A 72 7.89 7.32 -0.61
N LEU A 73 8.17 6.03 -0.38
CA LEU A 73 7.59 5.27 0.72
C LEU A 73 8.20 5.73 2.04
N ARG A 74 7.36 6.18 2.97
CA ARG A 74 7.80 6.73 4.27
C ARG A 74 7.38 5.90 5.46
N LEU A 75 6.24 5.21 5.38
CA LEU A 75 5.73 4.32 6.43
C LEU A 75 4.72 3.32 5.88
#